data_AF-S0FEH5-F1
#
_entry.id   AF-S0FEH5-F1
#
_cell.length_a   1.000
_cell.length_b   1.000
_cell.length_c   1.000
_cell.angle_alpha   90.00
_cell.angle_beta   90.00
_cell.angle_gamma   90.00
#
_symmetry.space_group_name_H-M   'P 1'
#
loop_
_entity.id
_entity.type
_entity.pdbx_description
1 polymer ?
#
loop_
_entity_poly.entity_id
_entity_poly.type
_entity_poly.pdbx_seq_one_letter_code
_entity_poly.pdbx_strand_id
1 'polypeptide(L)'
;MLPVVLTVQAEKKYSLGGRLFLDGGIFTASPACFNSGVGISDLRITGKADFGDGWYTKLDVGFASNKVRLKDAFLQKTKNGHMLRIGYMIGMFSLDQSVSTNDYLFMTGTNVAEIFYPGRRIGASYTWSKSKFYASGSVFCGDGLNFHKNIKQGVNATLRFVYRPLDNAHTLLHIGTGGLYKRPDKNTETG
;
A
#
# COMPACT_ATOMS: atom_id res chain seq x y z
N MET A 1 -12.00 17.17 -5.56
CA MET A 1 -10.91 17.19 -6.56
C MET A 1 -10.88 15.80 -7.20
N LEU A 2 -11.05 15.69 -8.51
CA LEU A 2 -11.14 14.39 -9.20
C LEU A 2 -9.73 13.93 -9.62
N PRO A 3 -9.24 12.76 -9.17
CA PRO A 3 -7.98 12.22 -9.65
C PRO A 3 -8.09 11.92 -11.16
N VAL A 4 -7.14 12.39 -11.96
CA VAL A 4 -7.05 11.96 -13.37
C VAL A 4 -6.36 10.60 -13.39
N VAL A 5 -7.16 9.55 -13.61
CA VAL A 5 -6.69 8.19 -13.81
C VAL A 5 -6.70 7.90 -15.30
N LEU A 6 -5.51 7.75 -15.88
CA LEU A 6 -5.36 7.30 -17.27
C LEU A 6 -5.14 5.79 -17.25
N THR A 7 -6.04 5.05 -17.87
CA THR A 7 -5.90 3.61 -18.07
C THR A 7 -5.96 3.31 -19.55
N VAL A 8 -4.89 2.74 -20.10
CA VAL A 8 -4.86 2.15 -21.43
C VAL A 8 -4.95 0.64 -21.25
N GLN A 9 -6.07 0.05 -21.63
CA GLN A 9 -6.25 -1.41 -21.59
C GLN A 9 -5.78 -2.02 -22.91
N ALA A 10 -4.83 -2.94 -22.83
CA ALA A 10 -4.39 -3.76 -23.97
C ALA A 10 -4.84 -5.21 -23.68
N GLU A 11 -6.01 -5.57 -24.19
CA GLU A 11 -6.74 -6.82 -23.85
C GLU A 11 -7.03 -6.99 -22.34
N LYS A 12 -8.03 -7.81 -21.97
CA LYS A 12 -8.37 -8.06 -20.55
C LYS A 12 -7.19 -8.60 -19.71
N LYS A 13 -6.14 -9.11 -20.36
CA LYS A 13 -4.98 -9.73 -19.75
C LYS A 13 -3.89 -8.74 -19.36
N TYR A 14 -3.76 -7.59 -20.02
CA TYR A 14 -2.70 -6.63 -19.73
C TYR A 14 -3.26 -5.21 -19.61
N SER A 15 -2.82 -4.48 -18.59
CA SER A 15 -3.23 -3.09 -18.41
C SER A 15 -2.02 -2.24 -18.08
N LEU A 16 -1.87 -1.16 -18.83
CA LEU A 16 -0.94 -0.09 -18.52
C LEU A 16 -1.75 1.12 -18.11
N GLY A 17 -1.53 1.59 -16.89
CA GLY A 17 -2.21 2.76 -16.37
C GLY A 17 -1.24 3.65 -15.63
N GLY A 18 -1.78 4.68 -15.04
CA GLY A 18 -1.03 5.59 -14.21
C GLY A 18 -1.92 6.55 -13.48
N ARG A 19 -1.27 7.44 -12.73
CA ARG A 19 -1.93 8.44 -11.92
C ARG A 19 -1.06 9.67 -11.78
N LEU A 20 -1.70 10.83 -11.80
CA LEU A 20 -1.08 12.12 -11.51
C LEU A 20 -1.96 12.89 -10.51
N PHE A 21 -1.37 13.28 -9.38
CA PHE A 21 -1.95 14.20 -8.39
C PHE A 21 -1.19 15.52 -8.41
N LEU A 22 -1.95 16.61 -8.49
CA LEU A 22 -1.47 17.98 -8.47
C LEU A 22 -2.15 18.67 -7.30
N ASP A 23 -1.38 18.96 -6.25
CA ASP A 23 -1.89 19.50 -5.00
C ASP A 23 -1.38 20.91 -4.77
N GLY A 24 -2.21 21.74 -4.13
CA GLY A 24 -1.86 23.08 -3.69
C GLY A 24 -2.30 23.29 -2.24
N GLY A 25 -1.48 23.97 -1.44
CA GLY A 25 -1.75 24.23 -0.03
C GLY A 25 -1.40 25.64 0.37
N ILE A 26 -2.24 26.24 1.23
CA ILE A 26 -2.00 27.54 1.86
C ILE A 26 -1.95 27.32 3.37
N PHE A 27 -0.87 27.75 4.00
CA PHE A 27 -0.68 27.66 5.45
C PHE A 27 -0.80 29.05 6.06
N THR A 28 -1.80 29.25 6.94
CA THR A 28 -2.11 30.56 7.54
C THR A 28 -1.60 30.70 8.97
N ALA A 29 -1.33 29.59 9.66
CA ALA A 29 -0.86 29.56 11.05
C ALA A 29 0.08 28.36 11.28
N SER A 30 1.18 28.31 10.53
CA SER A 30 2.18 27.23 10.62
C SER A 30 3.56 27.77 11.00
N PRO A 31 4.45 26.95 11.59
CA PRO A 31 5.85 27.32 11.79
C PRO A 31 6.51 27.78 10.49
N ALA A 32 7.53 28.65 10.57
CA ALA A 32 8.19 29.27 9.41
C ALA A 32 8.81 28.27 8.40
N CYS A 33 8.94 27.00 8.76
CA CYS A 33 9.39 25.94 7.87
C CYS A 33 8.29 25.42 6.90
N PHE A 34 7.02 25.81 7.08
CA PHE A 34 5.93 25.45 6.19
C PHE A 34 5.62 26.59 5.23
N ASN A 35 5.80 26.33 3.94
CA ASN A 35 5.49 27.28 2.89
C ASN A 35 4.27 26.82 2.08
N SER A 36 3.40 27.78 1.78
CA SER A 36 2.33 27.59 0.80
C SER A 36 2.93 27.31 -0.58
N GLY A 37 2.28 26.48 -1.38
CA GLY A 37 2.81 26.11 -2.68
C GLY A 37 1.96 25.09 -3.40
N VAL A 38 2.42 24.73 -4.60
CA VAL A 38 1.84 23.68 -5.42
C VAL A 38 2.90 22.61 -5.69
N GLY A 39 2.47 21.37 -5.89
CA GLY A 39 3.39 20.27 -6.13
C GLY A 39 2.71 19.04 -6.71
N ILE A 40 3.55 18.18 -7.29
CA ILE A 40 3.15 16.84 -7.71
C ILE A 40 3.30 15.91 -6.50
N SER A 41 2.19 15.64 -5.81
CA SER A 41 2.20 14.78 -4.62
C SER A 41 2.29 13.31 -4.98
N ASP A 42 1.81 12.91 -6.16
CA ASP A 42 1.95 11.57 -6.67
C ASP A 42 1.98 11.54 -8.21
N LEU A 43 2.96 10.85 -8.76
CA LEU A 43 3.02 10.49 -10.18
C LEU A 43 3.41 9.03 -10.25
N ARG A 44 2.57 8.19 -10.87
CA ARG A 44 2.80 6.74 -10.96
C ARG A 44 2.48 6.19 -12.33
N ILE A 45 3.25 5.18 -12.70
CA ILE A 45 2.98 4.27 -13.82
C ILE A 45 2.73 2.89 -13.23
N THR A 46 1.68 2.24 -13.71
CA THR A 46 1.18 0.95 -13.24
C THR A 46 1.06 -0.03 -14.39
N GLY A 47 1.83 -1.11 -14.36
CA GLY A 47 1.62 -2.29 -15.19
C GLY A 47 0.88 -3.38 -14.42
N LYS A 48 -0.10 -4.02 -15.06
CA LYS A 48 -0.84 -5.16 -14.52
C LYS A 48 -0.92 -6.25 -15.57
N ALA A 49 -0.84 -7.50 -15.12
CA ALA A 49 -1.21 -8.64 -15.95
C ALA A 49 -2.09 -9.63 -15.18
N ASP A 50 -3.17 -10.07 -15.81
CA ASP A 50 -4.05 -11.15 -15.36
C ASP A 50 -3.80 -12.37 -16.25
N PHE A 51 -3.28 -13.43 -15.64
CA PHE A 51 -2.91 -14.65 -16.34
C PHE A 51 -4.04 -15.69 -16.37
N GLY A 52 -5.22 -15.37 -15.82
CA GLY A 52 -6.31 -16.32 -15.66
C GLY A 52 -6.20 -17.16 -14.39
N ASP A 53 -7.27 -17.90 -14.09
CA ASP A 53 -7.42 -18.73 -12.88
C ASP A 53 -7.16 -17.99 -11.56
N GLY A 54 -7.27 -16.66 -11.55
CA GLY A 54 -6.99 -15.82 -10.39
C GLY A 54 -5.51 -15.51 -10.16
N TRP A 55 -4.62 -15.77 -11.14
CA TRP A 55 -3.25 -15.27 -11.13
C TRP A 55 -3.18 -13.84 -11.63
N TYR A 56 -2.53 -12.97 -10.86
CA TYR A 56 -2.42 -11.55 -11.15
C TYR A 56 -1.05 -11.03 -10.72
N THR A 57 -0.44 -10.17 -11.53
CA THR A 57 0.77 -9.42 -11.16
C THR A 57 0.56 -7.93 -11.29
N LYS A 58 1.27 -7.16 -10.47
CA LYS A 58 1.25 -5.71 -10.46
C LYS A 58 2.65 -5.17 -10.30
N LEU A 59 2.99 -4.19 -11.13
CA LEU A 59 4.20 -3.39 -11.03
C LEU A 59 3.84 -1.90 -11.02
N ASP A 60 4.12 -1.19 -9.93
CA ASP A 60 3.93 0.24 -9.78
C ASP A 60 5.25 0.94 -9.52
N VAL A 61 5.55 1.96 -10.31
CA VAL A 61 6.70 2.85 -10.12
C VAL A 61 6.20 4.28 -9.92
N GLY A 62 6.70 4.94 -8.88
CA GLY A 62 6.40 6.34 -8.58
C GLY A 62 7.56 7.27 -8.87
N PHE A 63 7.24 8.51 -9.25
CA PHE A 63 8.19 9.55 -9.70
C PHE A 63 8.05 10.88 -8.93
N ALA A 64 7.16 10.94 -7.93
CA ALA A 64 6.92 12.16 -7.15
C ALA A 64 8.17 12.65 -6.40
N SER A 65 8.23 13.96 -6.17
CA SER A 65 9.35 14.63 -5.46
C SER A 65 10.73 14.38 -6.09
N ASN A 66 10.81 14.30 -7.42
CA ASN A 66 12.04 14.05 -8.19
C ASN A 66 12.76 12.75 -7.81
N LYS A 67 12.03 11.73 -7.33
CA LYS A 67 12.59 10.44 -6.92
C LYS A 67 11.84 9.30 -7.57
N VAL A 68 12.58 8.39 -8.19
CA VAL A 68 12.04 7.12 -8.68
C VAL A 68 11.96 6.15 -7.51
N ARG A 69 10.78 5.59 -7.25
CA ARG A 69 10.55 4.63 -6.17
C ARG A 69 9.68 3.48 -6.65
N LEU A 70 10.13 2.26 -6.38
CA LEU A 70 9.26 1.09 -6.50
C LEU A 70 8.15 1.19 -5.46
N LYS A 71 6.89 1.00 -5.89
CA LYS A 71 5.72 0.99 -5.01
C LYS A 71 5.26 -0.45 -4.81
N ASP A 72 4.68 -1.08 -5.82
CA ASP A 72 4.22 -2.46 -5.72
C ASP A 72 4.92 -3.28 -6.79
N ALA A 73 5.40 -4.47 -6.45
CA ALA A 73 5.94 -5.44 -7.40
C ALA A 73 5.69 -6.84 -6.85
N PHE A 74 4.58 -7.46 -7.22
CA PHE A 74 4.17 -8.73 -6.61
C PHE A 74 3.43 -9.64 -7.58
N LEU A 75 3.47 -10.94 -7.27
CA LEU A 75 2.58 -11.95 -7.82
C LEU A 75 1.48 -12.27 -6.80
N GLN A 76 0.27 -12.48 -7.28
CA GLN A 76 -0.91 -12.79 -6.49
C GLN A 76 -1.66 -13.98 -7.06
N LYS A 77 -2.18 -14.83 -6.16
CA LYS A 77 -3.15 -15.88 -6.48
C LYS A 77 -4.41 -15.68 -5.64
N THR A 78 -5.55 -15.56 -6.32
CA THR A 78 -6.86 -15.43 -5.67
C THR A 78 -7.74 -16.64 -6.00
N LYS A 79 -8.36 -17.24 -4.99
CA LYS A 79 -9.38 -18.31 -5.16
C LYS A 79 -10.35 -18.31 -4.00
N ASN A 80 -11.66 -18.27 -4.28
CA ASN A 80 -12.73 -18.42 -3.29
C ASN A 80 -12.65 -17.48 -2.07
N GLY A 81 -12.16 -16.25 -2.25
CA GLY A 81 -11.99 -15.26 -1.16
C GLY A 81 -10.65 -15.37 -0.43
N HIS A 82 -9.80 -16.33 -0.79
CA HIS A 82 -8.42 -16.41 -0.35
C HIS A 82 -7.52 -15.70 -1.37
N MET A 83 -6.58 -14.90 -0.89
CA MET A 83 -5.63 -14.15 -1.69
C MET A 83 -4.24 -14.35 -1.07
N LEU A 84 -3.34 -15.00 -1.80
CA LEU A 84 -1.93 -15.09 -1.45
C LEU A 84 -1.15 -14.12 -2.34
N ARG A 85 -0.22 -13.39 -1.77
CA ARG A 85 0.65 -12.47 -2.49
C ARG A 85 2.09 -12.66 -2.05
N ILE A 86 3.02 -12.61 -3.00
CA ILE A 86 4.46 -12.71 -2.75
C ILE A 86 5.16 -11.63 -3.58
N GLY A 87 6.08 -10.88 -2.96
CA GLY A 87 6.84 -9.82 -3.61
C GLY A 87 6.95 -8.56 -2.75
N TYR A 88 7.25 -7.44 -3.40
CA TYR A 88 7.35 -6.12 -2.79
C TYR A 88 5.98 -5.45 -2.70
N MET A 89 5.46 -5.31 -1.48
CA MET A 89 4.10 -4.83 -1.24
C MET A 89 3.97 -4.23 0.15
N ILE A 90 2.83 -3.60 0.41
CA ILE A 90 2.40 -3.19 1.75
C ILE A 90 1.75 -4.36 2.52
N GLY A 91 2.01 -4.47 3.82
CA GLY A 91 1.26 -5.29 4.76
C GLY A 91 0.00 -4.59 5.27
N MET A 92 -1.11 -5.31 5.34
CA MET A 92 -2.39 -4.76 5.82
C MET A 92 -2.45 -4.84 7.34
N PHE A 93 -2.55 -3.70 8.02
CA PHE A 93 -2.75 -3.61 9.47
C PHE A 93 -3.90 -2.66 9.85
N SER A 94 -4.05 -1.54 9.14
CA SER A 94 -5.13 -0.57 9.36
C SER A 94 -6.02 -0.41 8.12
N LEU A 95 -7.18 0.23 8.30
CA LEU A 95 -8.13 0.51 7.20
C LEU A 95 -7.53 1.51 6.20
N ASP A 96 -7.02 2.64 6.68
CA ASP A 96 -6.41 3.69 5.86
C ASP A 96 -5.26 3.18 4.99
N GLN A 97 -4.47 2.26 5.51
CA GLN A 97 -3.35 1.67 4.77
C GLN A 97 -3.79 0.61 3.76
N SER A 98 -5.01 0.09 3.90
CA SER A 98 -5.56 -0.94 3.02
C SER A 98 -6.39 -0.36 1.87
N VAL A 99 -6.87 0.88 2.00
CA VAL A 99 -7.62 1.58 0.95
C VAL A 99 -6.67 2.29 -0.01
N SER A 100 -7.04 2.32 -1.29
CA SER A 100 -6.25 3.07 -2.26
C SER A 100 -6.31 4.54 -1.90
N THR A 101 -5.16 5.21 -1.93
CA THR A 101 -5.08 6.68 -1.91
C THR A 101 -5.94 7.39 -2.98
N ASN A 102 -6.42 6.69 -4.02
CA ASN A 102 -7.44 7.23 -4.94
C ASN A 102 -8.81 7.42 -4.30
N ASP A 103 -9.11 6.59 -3.31
CA ASP A 103 -10.43 6.45 -2.70
C ASP A 103 -10.45 7.12 -1.31
N TYR A 104 -9.40 7.88 -0.97
CA TYR A 104 -9.38 8.67 0.26
C TYR A 104 -10.39 9.80 0.15
N LEU A 105 -11.12 10.03 1.26
CA LEU A 105 -12.03 11.16 1.37
C LEU A 105 -11.27 12.50 1.48
N PHE A 106 -10.13 12.48 2.17
CA PHE A 106 -9.24 13.62 2.35
C PHE A 106 -7.99 13.50 1.47
N MET A 107 -7.23 14.60 1.33
CA MET A 107 -6.02 14.64 0.50
C MET A 107 -4.91 13.68 0.96
N THR A 108 -4.90 13.32 2.24
CA THR A 108 -3.86 12.46 2.85
C THR A 108 -4.50 11.43 3.77
N GLY A 109 -3.75 10.37 4.07
CA GLY A 109 -4.14 9.38 5.08
C GLY A 109 -4.07 9.98 6.48
N THR A 110 -4.75 9.37 7.45
CA THR A 110 -4.69 9.89 8.83
C THR A 110 -3.28 9.78 9.40
N ASN A 111 -2.86 10.80 10.16
CA ASN A 111 -1.52 10.83 10.77
C ASN A 111 -1.25 9.61 11.67
N VAL A 112 -2.27 9.12 12.38
CA VAL A 112 -2.13 7.93 13.24
C VAL A 112 -1.77 6.70 12.40
N ALA A 113 -2.40 6.52 11.23
CA ALA A 113 -2.09 5.40 10.34
C ALA A 113 -0.72 5.55 9.67
N GLU A 114 -0.29 6.78 9.37
CA GLU A 114 1.01 7.07 8.75
C GLU A 114 2.18 6.93 9.74
N ILE A 115 2.02 7.28 11.01
CA ILE A 115 3.08 7.12 12.04
C ILE A 115 3.49 5.65 12.19
N PHE A 116 2.51 4.74 12.17
CA PHE A 116 2.76 3.30 12.26
C PHE A 116 2.91 2.65 10.88
N TYR A 117 3.01 3.42 9.80
CA TYR A 117 3.13 2.89 8.46
C TYR A 117 4.46 2.17 8.30
N PRO A 118 4.48 0.84 8.14
CA PRO A 118 5.74 0.15 8.05
C PRO A 118 6.38 0.43 6.68
N GLY A 119 5.64 0.84 5.65
CA GLY A 119 6.15 0.92 4.28
C GLY A 119 6.05 -0.40 3.52
N ARG A 120 6.46 -0.38 2.25
CA ARG A 120 6.48 -1.56 1.39
C ARG A 120 7.78 -2.35 1.55
N ARG A 121 7.68 -3.68 1.51
CA ARG A 121 8.80 -4.61 1.69
C ARG A 121 8.61 -5.88 0.89
N ILE A 122 9.69 -6.62 0.70
CA ILE A 122 9.65 -7.96 0.12
C ILE A 122 9.14 -8.94 1.19
N GLY A 123 8.12 -9.71 0.85
CA GLY A 123 7.58 -10.73 1.74
C GLY A 123 6.42 -11.48 1.14
N ALA A 124 5.63 -12.08 2.01
CA ALA A 124 4.42 -12.79 1.67
C ALA A 124 3.25 -12.28 2.51
N SER A 125 2.08 -12.18 1.90
CA SER A 125 0.83 -11.87 2.59
C SER A 125 -0.27 -12.83 2.19
N TYR A 126 -1.10 -13.15 3.17
CA TYR A 126 -2.30 -13.95 2.99
C TYR A 126 -3.49 -13.14 3.49
N THR A 127 -4.53 -13.08 2.68
CA THR A 127 -5.79 -12.43 3.03
C THR A 127 -6.94 -13.38 2.75
N TRP A 128 -7.84 -13.51 3.71
CA TRP A 128 -9.13 -14.14 3.56
C TRP A 128 -10.22 -13.09 3.70
N SER A 129 -11.07 -12.98 2.70
CA SER A 129 -12.16 -12.01 2.65
C SER A 129 -13.45 -12.67 2.21
N LYS A 130 -14.48 -12.51 3.03
CA LYS A 130 -15.88 -12.87 2.77
C LYS A 130 -16.76 -11.68 3.12
N SER A 131 -18.06 -11.78 2.82
CA SER A 131 -19.02 -10.69 3.05
C SER A 131 -18.94 -10.14 4.49
N LYS A 132 -18.96 -10.99 5.52
CA LYS A 132 -18.99 -10.53 6.92
C LYS A 132 -17.63 -10.44 7.61
N PHE A 133 -16.62 -11.15 7.09
CA PHE A 133 -15.33 -11.31 7.77
C PHE A 133 -14.17 -11.03 6.83
N TYR A 134 -13.14 -10.42 7.38
CA TYR A 134 -11.88 -10.23 6.71
C TYR A 134 -10.74 -10.48 7.70
N ALA A 135 -9.75 -11.25 7.26
CA ALA A 135 -8.53 -11.51 8.01
C ALA A 135 -7.34 -11.38 7.06
N SER A 136 -6.29 -10.70 7.49
CA SER A 136 -5.04 -10.58 6.75
C SER A 136 -3.86 -10.77 7.67
N GLY A 137 -2.87 -11.49 7.19
CA GLY A 137 -1.60 -11.71 7.86
C GLY A 137 -0.46 -11.63 6.86
N SER A 138 0.63 -10.98 7.26
CA SER A 138 1.79 -10.86 6.38
C SER A 138 3.09 -10.85 7.14
N VAL A 139 4.15 -11.31 6.47
CA VAL A 139 5.52 -11.33 6.97
C VAL A 139 6.46 -10.79 5.91
N PHE A 140 7.36 -9.92 6.30
CA PHE A 140 8.32 -9.26 5.42
C PHE A 140 9.72 -9.28 5.98
N CYS A 141 10.67 -9.29 5.06
CA CYS A 141 12.09 -9.21 5.34
C CYS A 141 12.56 -7.76 5.20
N GLY A 142 13.39 -7.30 6.13
CA GLY A 142 14.14 -6.07 5.97
C GLY A 142 13.41 -4.78 6.28
N ASP A 143 14.09 -3.64 6.19
CA ASP A 143 13.49 -2.29 6.18
C ASP A 143 13.46 -1.63 4.80
N GLY A 144 13.84 -2.37 3.76
CA GLY A 144 13.79 -1.92 2.37
C GLY A 144 14.43 -2.91 1.41
N LEU A 145 14.79 -2.43 0.21
CA LEU A 145 15.49 -3.20 -0.81
C LEU A 145 17.02 -3.08 -0.64
N ASN A 146 17.55 -3.49 0.50
CA ASN A 146 18.97 -3.41 0.81
C ASN A 146 19.58 -4.81 0.89
N PHE A 147 20.58 -5.11 0.07
CA PHE A 147 21.27 -6.43 0.05
C PHE A 147 22.75 -6.34 0.45
N HIS A 148 23.13 -5.29 1.19
CA HIS A 148 24.50 -5.12 1.66
C HIS A 148 24.88 -6.21 2.66
N LYS A 149 26.08 -6.77 2.51
CA LYS A 149 26.58 -7.86 3.37
C LYS A 149 26.61 -7.51 4.86
N ASN A 150 26.77 -6.21 5.17
CA ASN A 150 26.88 -5.70 6.54
C ASN A 150 25.52 -5.41 7.18
N ILE A 151 24.41 -5.70 6.49
CA ILE A 151 23.06 -5.48 7.01
C ILE A 151 22.39 -6.82 7.27
N LYS A 152 22.19 -7.12 8.55
CA LYS A 152 21.32 -8.22 8.97
C LYS A 152 19.87 -7.78 8.88
N GLN A 153 19.14 -8.37 7.94
CA GLN A 153 17.74 -8.05 7.69
C GLN A 153 16.87 -8.33 8.92
N GLY A 154 16.00 -7.38 9.22
CA GLY A 154 14.96 -7.47 10.21
C GLY A 154 13.75 -8.28 9.74
N VAL A 155 12.73 -8.34 10.60
CA VAL A 155 11.46 -9.01 10.30
C VAL A 155 10.32 -8.08 10.66
N ASN A 156 9.33 -8.01 9.77
CA ASN A 156 8.11 -7.26 9.98
C ASN A 156 6.94 -8.22 9.82
N ALA A 157 5.94 -8.11 10.69
CA ALA A 157 4.71 -8.86 10.58
C ALA A 157 3.51 -7.94 10.78
N THR A 158 2.47 -8.12 9.97
CA THR A 158 1.20 -7.43 10.17
C THR A 158 0.06 -8.41 10.31
N LEU A 159 -0.93 -8.04 11.10
CA LEU A 159 -2.18 -8.75 11.26
C LEU A 159 -3.33 -7.75 11.20
N ARG A 160 -4.44 -8.15 10.61
CA ARG A 160 -5.68 -7.37 10.59
C ARG A 160 -6.88 -8.30 10.61
N PHE A 161 -7.83 -8.01 11.48
CA PHE A 161 -9.12 -8.71 11.56
C PHE A 161 -10.24 -7.70 11.51
N VAL A 162 -11.30 -8.01 10.76
CA VAL A 162 -12.46 -7.15 10.58
C VAL A 162 -13.71 -8.00 10.61
N TYR A 163 -14.69 -7.54 11.37
CA TYR A 163 -16.05 -7.99 11.35
C TYR A 163 -16.96 -6.88 10.85
N ARG A 164 -17.76 -7.20 9.84
CA ARG A 164 -18.74 -6.31 9.22
C ARG A 164 -20.11 -6.97 9.15
N PRO A 165 -20.94 -6.86 10.21
CA PRO A 165 -22.25 -7.50 10.25
C PRO A 165 -23.24 -6.90 9.24
N LEU A 166 -23.04 -5.62 8.88
CA LEU A 166 -23.81 -4.89 7.88
C LEU A 166 -22.83 -4.46 6.78
N ASP A 167 -23.01 -4.98 5.56
CA ASP A 167 -22.14 -4.71 4.40
C ASP A 167 -23.02 -4.56 3.15
N ASN A 168 -23.82 -3.50 3.13
CA ASN A 168 -24.77 -3.19 2.07
C ASN A 168 -24.43 -1.81 1.45
N ALA A 169 -24.92 -1.54 0.24
CA ALA A 169 -24.57 -0.32 -0.51
C ALA A 169 -24.77 1.02 0.25
N HIS A 170 -25.73 1.09 1.17
CA HIS A 170 -26.05 2.29 1.95
C HIS A 170 -25.85 2.11 3.47
N THR A 171 -25.37 0.95 3.92
CA THR A 171 -25.26 0.65 5.35
C THR A 171 -24.05 -0.23 5.59
N LEU A 172 -23.07 0.34 6.29
CA LEU A 172 -21.83 -0.33 6.66
C LEU A 172 -21.64 -0.19 8.17
N LEU A 173 -21.50 -1.33 8.86
CA LEU A 173 -20.94 -1.38 10.21
C LEU A 173 -19.64 -2.17 10.10
N HIS A 174 -18.50 -1.53 10.38
CA HIS A 174 -17.17 -2.10 10.24
C HIS A 174 -16.42 -1.96 11.55
N ILE A 175 -16.12 -3.09 12.20
CA ILE A 175 -15.34 -3.14 13.43
C ILE A 175 -14.09 -3.95 13.13
N GLY A 176 -12.92 -3.40 13.41
CA GLY A 176 -11.66 -4.06 13.10
C GLY A 176 -10.57 -3.79 14.11
N THR A 177 -9.61 -4.69 14.15
CA THR A 177 -8.38 -4.57 14.93
C THR A 177 -7.19 -4.94 14.05
N GLY A 178 -6.04 -4.39 14.40
CA GLY A 178 -4.79 -4.58 13.67
C GLY A 178 -3.61 -4.66 14.61
N GLY A 179 -2.59 -5.41 14.20
CA GLY A 179 -1.32 -5.53 14.91
C GLY A 179 -0.16 -5.36 13.94
N LEU A 180 0.89 -4.70 14.42
CA LEU A 180 2.15 -4.55 13.72
C LEU A 180 3.27 -4.99 14.67
N TYR A 181 4.12 -5.88 14.18
CA TYR A 181 5.38 -6.21 14.84
C TYR A 181 6.53 -5.89 13.89
N LYS A 182 7.57 -5.23 14.41
CA LYS A 182 8.73 -4.84 13.64
C LYS A 182 9.99 -5.04 14.45
N ARG A 183 10.93 -5.78 13.87
CA ARG A 183 12.34 -5.79 14.25
C ARG A 183 13.11 -5.13 13.11
N PRO A 184 13.80 -4.01 13.34
CA PRO A 184 14.52 -3.30 12.29
C PRO A 184 15.76 -4.05 11.82
N ASP A 185 16.28 -3.63 10.67
CA ASP A 185 17.59 -4.04 10.18
C ASP A 185 18.67 -3.66 11.19
N LYS A 186 19.70 -4.51 11.30
CA LYS A 186 20.87 -4.24 12.14
C LYS A 186 22.12 -4.15 11.28
N ASN A 187 22.89 -3.09 11.48
CA ASN A 187 24.23 -3.03 10.92
C ASN A 187 25.17 -3.88 11.77
N THR A 188 25.77 -4.90 11.16
CA THR A 188 26.67 -5.83 11.86
C THR A 188 27.98 -5.18 12.30
N GLU A 189 28.34 -4.02 11.76
CA GLU A 189 29.56 -3.29 12.11
C GLU A 189 29.36 -2.29 13.24
N THR A 190 28.14 -1.75 13.42
CA THR A 190 27.88 -0.67 14.39
C THR A 190 26.91 -1.06 15.51
N GLY A 191 26.27 -2.23 15.44
CA GLY A 191 25.36 -2.76 16.48
C GLY A 191 23.89 -2.43 16.26
#